data_AF-A0A529Q2N6-F1
#
_entry.id   AF-A0A529Q2N6-F1
#
_cell.length_a   1.000
_cell.length_b   1.000
_cell.length_c   1.000
_cell.angle_alpha   90.00
_cell.angle_beta   90.00
_cell.angle_gamma   90.00
#
_symmetry.space_group_name_H-M   'P 1'
#
loop_
_entity.id
_entity.type
_entity.pdbx_description
1 polymer ?
#
loop_
_entity_poly.entity_id
_entity_poly.type
_entity_poly.pdbx_seq_one_letter_code
_entity_poly.pdbx_strand_id
1 'polypeptide(L)' 'MALRSTGFNSGLDIGKSYYVATANPAPDHPALAGDVEADLVVVGGGCTGLSAALHAAERGLKVVL' A
#
# COMPACT_ATOMS: atom_id res chain seq x y z
N MET A 1 17.93 -14.71 -12.25
CA MET A 1 16.67 -15.10 -12.91
C MET A 1 15.65 -14.01 -12.61
N ALA A 2 15.55 -13.01 -13.47
CA ALA A 2 14.69 -11.85 -13.25
C ALA A 2 13.22 -12.26 -13.43
N LEU A 3 12.42 -12.13 -12.37
CA LEU A 3 10.96 -12.19 -12.45
C LEU A 3 10.52 -11.15 -13.48
N ARG A 4 10.07 -11.60 -14.65
CA ARG A 4 9.38 -10.73 -15.60
C ARG A 4 8.14 -10.21 -14.88
N SER A 5 8.06 -8.89 -14.64
CA SER A 5 6.85 -8.30 -14.09
C SER A 5 5.75 -8.45 -15.14
N THR A 6 4.88 -9.45 -14.97
CA THR A 6 3.68 -9.62 -15.80
C THR A 6 2.45 -8.99 -15.13
N GLY A 7 2.67 -7.99 -14.27
CA GLY A 7 1.60 -7.26 -13.60
C GLY A 7 0.98 -6.19 -14.50
N PHE A 8 -0.23 -5.75 -14.14
CA PHE A 8 -1.06 -4.76 -14.84
C PHE A 8 -0.29 -3.51 -15.36
N ASN A 9 0.77 -3.09 -14.67
CA ASN A 9 1.54 -1.86 -14.98
C ASN A 9 2.92 -2.09 -15.62
N SER A 10 3.26 -3.30 -16.05
CA SER A 10 4.62 -3.65 -16.48
C SER A 10 5.16 -2.88 -17.70
N GLY A 11 4.28 -2.37 -18.56
CA GLY A 11 4.64 -1.59 -19.75
C GLY A 11 4.92 -0.10 -19.50
N LEU A 12 4.72 0.40 -18.28
CA LEU A 12 4.74 1.84 -17.98
C LEU A 12 6.12 2.39 -17.60
N ASP A 13 7.16 1.55 -17.52
CA ASP A 13 8.52 1.91 -17.05
C ASP A 13 8.52 2.76 -15.76
N ILE A 14 7.60 2.43 -14.82
CA ILE A 14 7.33 3.27 -13.65
C ILE A 14 8.56 3.50 -12.76
N GLY A 15 9.50 2.55 -12.78
CA GLY A 15 10.76 2.63 -12.06
C GLY A 15 11.71 3.74 -12.54
N LYS A 16 11.50 4.30 -13.73
CA LYS A 16 12.25 5.46 -14.25
C LYS A 16 11.45 6.76 -14.25
N SER A 17 10.31 6.79 -13.56
CA SER A 17 9.48 7.99 -13.48
C SER A 17 10.16 9.08 -12.63
N TYR A 18 9.83 10.34 -12.91
CA TYR A 18 10.24 11.47 -12.08
C TYR A 18 9.84 11.29 -10.62
N TYR A 19 8.63 10.76 -10.37
CA TYR A 19 8.14 10.48 -9.02
C TYR A 19 9.09 9.53 -8.27
N VAL A 20 9.51 8.42 -8.88
CA VAL A 20 10.47 7.50 -8.25
C VAL A 20 11.83 8.17 -8.00
N ALA A 21 12.26 9.07 -8.88
CA ALA A 21 13.53 9.77 -8.75
C ALA A 21 13.54 10.84 -7.65
N THR A 22 12.39 11.44 -7.32
CA THR A 22 12.31 12.59 -6.39
C THR A 22 11.48 12.35 -5.14
N ALA A 23 10.74 11.25 -5.06
CA ALA A 23 9.95 10.94 -3.88
C ALA A 23 10.86 10.73 -2.67
N ASN A 24 10.35 11.11 -1.49
CA ASN A 24 11.00 10.73 -0.24
C ASN A 24 11.06 9.19 -0.15
N PRO A 25 12.11 8.64 0.49
CA PRO A 25 12.17 7.20 0.75
C PRO A 25 10.90 6.73 1.43
N ALA A 26 10.28 5.68 0.88
CA ALA A 26 9.16 5.04 1.53
C ALA A 26 9.63 4.46 2.87
N PRO A 27 8.82 4.56 3.95
CA PRO A 27 9.12 3.88 5.20
C PRO A 27 9.10 2.36 4.99
N ASP A 28 9.80 1.61 5.83
CA ASP A 28 9.66 0.16 5.84
C ASP A 28 8.26 -0.24 6.30
N HIS A 29 7.67 -1.20 5.59
CA HIS A 29 6.32 -1.71 5.78
C HIS A 29 6.46 -3.23 5.96
N PRO A 30 6.89 -3.68 7.14
CA PRO A 30 7.14 -5.09 7.39
C PRO A 30 5.84 -5.89 7.27
N ALA A 31 5.99 -7.16 6.92
CA ALA A 31 4.85 -8.07 6.86
C ALA A 31 4.17 -8.19 8.23
N LEU A 32 2.85 -8.36 8.21
CA LEU A 32 2.07 -8.63 9.40
C LEU A 32 2.58 -9.91 10.10
N ALA A 33 2.82 -9.82 11.40
CA ALA A 33 3.26 -10.94 12.21
C ALA A 33 2.09 -11.50 13.03
N GLY A 34 1.75 -12.77 12.80
CA GLY A 34 0.64 -13.43 13.48
C GLY A 34 -0.73 -12.89 13.06
N ASP A 35 -1.73 -13.23 13.87
CA ASP A 35 -3.13 -12.86 13.61
C ASP A 35 -3.46 -11.51 14.25
N VAL A 36 -4.24 -10.69 13.55
CA VAL A 36 -4.74 -9.42 14.07
C VAL A 36 -6.24 -9.33 13.85
N GLU A 37 -6.98 -9.10 14.93
CA GLU A 37 -8.40 -8.80 14.88
C GLU A 37 -8.61 -7.33 14.51
N ALA A 38 -9.59 -7.02 13.67
CA ALA A 38 -9.94 -5.66 13.27
C ALA A 38 -11.45 -5.57 13.06
N ASP A 39 -12.00 -4.36 13.23
CA ASP A 39 -13.37 -4.09 12.83
C ASP A 39 -13.48 -3.96 11.30
N LEU A 40 -12.39 -3.52 10.66
CA LEU A 40 -12.27 -3.37 9.20
C LEU A 40 -10.85 -3.70 8.72
N VAL A 41 -10.76 -4.50 7.65
CA VAL A 41 -9.52 -4.74 6.91
C VAL A 41 -9.60 -4.07 5.54
N VAL A 42 -8.61 -3.27 5.19
CA VAL A 42 -8.50 -2.61 3.89
C VAL A 42 -7.41 -3.29 3.07
N VAL A 43 -7.74 -3.77 1.88
CA VAL A 43 -6.76 -4.43 0.99
C VAL A 43 -6.27 -3.45 -0.07
N GLY A 44 -5.04 -2.96 0.12
CA GLY A 44 -4.32 -2.12 -0.84
C GLY A 44 -4.16 -0.66 -0.39
N GLY A 45 -2.92 -0.25 -0.12
CA GLY A 45 -2.54 1.10 0.34
C GLY A 45 -2.45 2.18 -0.74
N GLY A 46 -3.34 2.15 -1.73
CA GLY A 46 -3.47 3.25 -2.71
C GLY A 46 -4.22 4.45 -2.12
N CYS A 47 -4.42 5.51 -2.92
CA CYS A 47 -5.14 6.72 -2.47
C CYS A 47 -6.51 6.41 -1.85
N THR A 48 -7.28 5.54 -2.49
CA THR A 48 -8.61 5.14 -2.01
C THR A 48 -8.54 4.31 -0.73
N GLY A 49 -7.61 3.35 -0.64
CA GLY A 49 -7.45 2.51 0.54
C GLY A 49 -7.01 3.30 1.77
N LEU A 50 -6.02 4.19 1.60
CA LEU A 50 -5.58 5.10 2.66
C LEU A 50 -6.71 6.03 3.12
N SER A 51 -7.48 6.60 2.19
CA SER A 51 -8.63 7.42 2.53
C SER A 51 -9.68 6.63 3.31
N ALA A 52 -10.01 5.40 2.86
CA ALA A 52 -10.95 4.54 3.57
C ALA A 52 -10.48 4.20 4.99
N ALA A 53 -9.20 3.83 5.15
CA ALA A 53 -8.61 3.50 6.44
C ALA A 53 -8.63 4.70 7.41
N LEU A 54 -8.26 5.89 6.92
CA LEU A 54 -8.28 7.12 7.71
C LEU A 54 -9.68 7.45 8.21
N HIS A 55 -10.68 7.53 7.31
CA HIS A 55 -12.05 7.87 7.69
C HIS A 55 -12.69 6.82 8.59
N ALA A 56 -12.31 5.54 8.47
CA ALA A 56 -12.77 4.48 9.37
C ALA A 56 -12.15 4.63 10.76
N ALA A 57 -10.85 4.92 10.85
CA ALA A 57 -10.17 5.18 12.11
C ALA A 57 -10.71 6.43 12.83
N GLU A 58 -10.99 7.52 12.10
CA GLU A 58 -11.62 8.74 12.65
C GLU A 58 -13.01 8.48 13.23
N ARG A 59 -13.70 7.43 12.77
CA ARG A 59 -14.99 6.97 13.32
C ARG A 59 -14.86 6.01 14.50
N GLY A 60 -13.63 5.75 14.95
CA GLY A 60 -13.34 4.91 16.11
C GLY A 60 -13.23 3.42 15.81
N LEU A 61 -13.14 3.00 14.54
CA LEU A 61 -12.93 1.60 14.19
C LEU A 61 -11.46 1.19 14.34
N LYS A 62 -11.22 -0.04 14.80
CA LYS A 62 -9.93 -0.71 14.71
C LYS A 62 -9.71 -1.15 13.26
N VAL A 63 -8.82 -0.46 12.55
CA VAL A 63 -8.54 -0.70 11.13
C VAL A 63 -7.17 -1.34 10.94
N VAL A 64 -7.10 -2.33 10.06
CA VAL A 64 -5.85 -2.90 9.51
C VAL A 64 -5.79 -2.60 8.02
N LEU A 65 -4.64 -2.13 7.54
CA LEU A 65 -4.34 -1.83 6.13
C LEU A 65 -3.14 -2.66 5.68
#